data_AF-A0AAJ6XP84-F1
#
_entry.id   AF-A0AAJ6XP84-F1
#
_cell.length_a   1.000
_cell.length_b   1.000
_cell.length_c   1.000
_cell.angle_alpha   90.00
_cell.angle_beta   90.00
_cell.angle_gamma   90.00
#
_symmetry.space_group_name_H-M   'P 1'
#
loop_
_entity.id
_entity.type
_entity.pdbx_description
1 polymer ?
#
loop_
_entity_poly.entity_id
_entity_poly.type
_entity_poly.pdbx_seq_one_letter_code
_entity_poly.pdbx_strand_id
1 'polypeptide(L)' 'MSSNSLTSWTPKQNKLFEKALALYDKDTPDRWHNVAKAVGGKSAEEVKMHYEILIKDVREIESGRVPFPNYWSSGNGN' A
#
# COMPACT_ATOMS: atom_id res chain seq x y z
N MET A 1 -18.87 2.52 16.39
CA MET A 1 -18.30 2.86 15.07
C MET A 1 -17.48 1.67 14.62
N SER A 2 -17.84 1.13 13.46
CA SER A 2 -17.52 -0.20 12.97
C SER A 2 -16.04 -0.54 13.10
N SER A 3 -15.75 -1.67 13.75
CA SER A 3 -14.41 -2.25 13.82
C SER A 3 -13.82 -2.30 12.43
N ASN A 4 -12.70 -1.61 12.22
CA ASN A 4 -11.90 -1.68 11.01
C ASN A 4 -11.22 -3.05 10.94
N SER A 5 -12.02 -4.12 10.84
CA SER A 5 -11.58 -5.50 10.66
C SER A 5 -11.16 -5.76 9.21
N LEU A 6 -10.51 -4.76 8.59
CA LEU A 6 -9.62 -4.95 7.47
C LEU A 6 -8.40 -5.66 8.06
N THR A 7 -8.24 -6.92 7.74
CA THR A 7 -7.28 -7.82 8.37
C THR A 7 -5.89 -7.17 8.45
N SER A 8 -5.40 -6.92 9.67
CA SER A 8 -4.14 -6.19 9.88
C SER A 8 -3.03 -6.77 9.01
N TRP A 9 -2.59 -6.00 8.02
CA TRP A 9 -1.45 -6.36 7.17
C TRP A 9 -0.18 -6.21 8.00
N THR A 10 0.51 -7.32 8.21
CA THR A 10 1.82 -7.24 8.87
C THR A 10 2.84 -6.58 7.93
N PRO A 11 3.91 -5.95 8.46
CA PRO A 11 4.98 -5.40 7.63
C PRO A 11 5.60 -6.43 6.66
N LYS A 12 5.69 -7.69 7.11
CA LYS A 12 6.14 -8.81 6.27
C LYS A 12 5.19 -9.08 5.10
N GLN A 13 3.89 -9.14 5.36
CA GLN A 13 2.89 -9.34 4.31
C GLN A 13 2.86 -8.18 3.33
N ASN A 14 2.95 -6.93 3.82
CA ASN A 14 3.00 -5.76 2.94
C ASN A 14 4.23 -5.78 2.02
N LYS A 15 5.40 -6.15 2.56
CA LYS A 15 6.61 -6.31 1.76
C LYS A 15 6.50 -7.42 0.70
N LEU A 16 5.83 -8.53 1.03
CA LEU A 16 5.57 -9.60 0.05
C LEU A 16 4.58 -9.15 -1.01
N PHE A 17 3.56 -8.38 -0.62
CA PHE A 17 2.58 -7.80 -1.53
C PHE A 17 3.22 -6.86 -2.54
N GLU A 18 4.05 -5.91 -2.11
CA GLU A 18 4.77 -5.00 -3.03
C GLU A 18 5.66 -5.77 -4.01
N LYS A 19 6.40 -6.78 -3.54
CA LYS A 19 7.20 -7.66 -4.41
C LYS A 19 6.34 -8.42 -5.41
N ALA A 20 5.19 -8.93 -4.97
CA ALA A 20 4.26 -9.65 -5.82
C ALA A 20 3.61 -8.72 -6.87
N LEU A 21 3.31 -7.47 -6.53
CA LEU A 21 2.83 -6.48 -7.51
C LEU A 21 3.86 -6.15 -8.58
N ALA A 22 5.15 -6.18 -8.24
CA ALA A 22 6.24 -5.98 -9.20
C ALA A 22 6.43 -7.19 -10.13
N LEU A 23 6.11 -8.40 -9.65
CA LEU A 23 6.19 -9.64 -10.43
C LEU A 23 4.96 -9.87 -11.30
N TYR A 24 3.78 -9.58 -10.77
CA TYR A 24 2.48 -9.76 -11.43
C TYR A 24 1.94 -8.39 -11.83
N ASP A 25 2.21 -8.00 -13.07
CA ASP A 25 1.76 -6.74 -13.65
C ASP A 25 0.24 -6.71 -13.88
N LYS A 26 -0.25 -5.62 -14.49
CA LYS A 26 -1.67 -5.41 -14.75
C LYS A 26 -2.27 -6.36 -15.80
N ASP A 27 -1.42 -6.93 -16.67
CA ASP A 27 -1.83 -7.77 -17.80
C ASP A 27 -1.78 -9.27 -17.42
N THR A 28 -1.25 -9.58 -16.24
CA THR A 28 -1.21 -10.92 -15.66
C THR A 28 -2.63 -11.47 -15.42
N PRO A 29 -3.01 -12.61 -16.05
CA PRO A 29 -4.25 -13.31 -15.73
C PRO A 29 -4.29 -13.73 -14.27
N ASP A 30 -5.46 -13.64 -13.64
CA ASP A 30 -5.66 -14.01 -12.23
C ASP A 30 -4.67 -13.33 -11.26
N ARG A 31 -4.23 -12.11 -11.60
CA ARG A 31 -3.26 -11.32 -10.85
C ARG A 31 -3.45 -11.39 -9.34
N TRP A 32 -4.67 -11.15 -8.87
CA TRP A 32 -4.98 -11.11 -7.44
C TRP A 32 -4.86 -12.46 -6.74
N HIS A 33 -5.19 -13.56 -7.43
CA HIS A 33 -4.97 -14.91 -6.92
C HIS A 33 -3.48 -15.23 -6.81
N ASN A 34 -2.69 -14.83 -7.81
CA ASN A 34 -1.24 -15.01 -7.81
C ASN A 34 -0.56 -14.21 -6.70
N VAL A 35 -0.97 -12.96 -6.51
CA VAL A 35 -0.48 -12.10 -5.41
C VAL A 35 -0.88 -12.66 -4.05
N ALA A 36 -2.14 -13.09 -3.87
CA ALA A 36 -2.61 -13.70 -2.63
C ALA A 36 -1.80 -14.96 -2.26
N LYS A 37 -1.49 -15.80 -3.25
CA LYS A 37 -0.65 -16.98 -3.08
C LYS A 37 0.79 -16.61 -2.67
N ALA A 38 1.35 -15.54 -3.23
CA ALA A 38 2.69 -15.07 -2.91
C ALA A 38 2.79 -14.42 -1.52
N VAL A 39 1.75 -13.70 -1.10
CA VAL A 39 1.67 -13.06 0.23
C VAL A 39 1.46 -14.10 1.33
N GLY A 40 0.58 -15.07 1.09
CA GLY A 40 0.19 -16.09 2.06
C GLY A 40 -0.74 -15.55 3.15
N GLY A 41 -1.80 -16.31 3.45
CA GLY A 41 -2.76 -15.96 4.51
C GLY A 41 -3.62 -14.72 4.21
N LYS A 42 -3.80 -14.37 2.93
CA LYS A 42 -4.73 -13.36 2.43
C LYS A 42 -5.51 -13.93 1.25
N SER A 43 -6.77 -13.52 1.08
CA SER A 43 -7.59 -13.84 -0.10
C SER A 43 -7.30 -12.88 -1.25
N ALA A 44 -7.74 -13.25 -2.46
CA ALA A 44 -7.61 -12.38 -3.64
C ALA A 44 -8.40 -11.07 -3.46
N GLU A 45 -9.55 -11.12 -2.78
CA GLU A 45 -10.40 -9.98 -2.46
C GLU A 45 -9.70 -9.04 -1.48
N GLU A 46 -9.07 -9.57 -0.43
CA GLU A 46 -8.30 -8.78 0.55
C GLU A 46 -7.11 -8.08 -0.12
N VAL A 47 -6.42 -8.78 -1.00
CA VAL A 47 -5.31 -8.22 -1.80
C VAL A 47 -5.80 -7.10 -2.71
N LYS A 48 -6.91 -7.30 -3.42
CA LYS A 48 -7.49 -6.29 -4.32
C LYS A 48 -7.89 -5.03 -3.54
N MET A 49 -8.55 -5.20 -2.40
CA MET A 49 -8.94 -4.09 -1.53
C MET A 49 -7.72 -3.32 -1.00
N HIS A 50 -6.67 -4.04 -0.58
CA HIS A 50 -5.42 -3.41 -0.13
C HIS A 50 -4.74 -2.61 -1.25
N TYR A 51 -4.79 -3.12 -2.49
CA TYR A 51 -4.30 -2.41 -3.67
C TYR A 51 -5.11 -1.14 -3.95
N GLU A 52 -6.43 -1.16 -3.86
CA GLU A 52 -7.28 0.01 -4.06
C GLU A 52 -6.99 1.13 -3.04
N ILE A 53 -6.72 0.75 -1.78
CA ILE A 53 -6.28 1.68 -0.73
C ILE A 53 -4.92 2.28 -1.09
N LEU A 54 -3.94 1.46 -1.49
CA LEU A 54 -2.61 1.94 -1.92
C LEU A 54 -2.72 2.97 -3.06
N ILE A 55 -3.55 2.71 -4.07
CA ILE A 55 -3.74 3.64 -5.19
C ILE A 55 -4.45 4.92 -4.76
N LYS A 56 -5.32 4.86 -3.73
CA LYS A 56 -5.91 6.06 -3.15
C LYS A 56 -4.85 6.89 -2.43
N ASP A 57 -4.03 6.28 -1.60
CA ASP A 57 -2.98 6.95 -0.84
C ASP A 57 -1.95 7.63 -1.77
N VAL A 58 -1.52 6.92 -2.83
CA VAL A 58 -0.62 7.50 -3.85
C VAL A 58 -1.26 8.71 -4.51
N ARG A 59 -2.53 8.63 -4.91
CA ARG A 59 -3.26 9.76 -5.50
C ARG A 59 -3.38 10.94 -4.53
N GLU A 60 -3.58 10.69 -3.25
CA GLU A 60 -3.65 11.75 -2.24
C GLU A 60 -2.29 12.44 -2.06
N ILE A 61 -1.19 11.69 -2.06
CA ILE A 61 0.19 12.22 -2.03
C ILE A 61 0.46 13.07 -3.28
N GLU A 62 0.17 12.56 -4.48
CA GLU A 62 0.40 13.25 -5.75
C GLU A 62 -0.47 14.51 -5.89
N SER A 63 -1.67 14.51 -5.31
CA SER A 63 -2.56 15.68 -5.31
C SER A 63 -2.08 16.85 -4.44
N GLY A 64 -0.92 16.71 -3.79
CA GLY A 64 -0.33 17.76 -2.94
C GLY A 64 -1.09 18.01 -1.64
N ARG A 65 -1.96 17.07 -1.23
CA ARG A 65 -2.73 17.16 0.03
C ARG A 65 -1.94 16.72 1.27
N VAL A 66 -0.73 16.20 1.08
CA VAL A 66 0.19 15.95 2.18
C VAL A 66 1.13 17.17 2.27
N PRO A 67 1.02 18.00 3.32
CA PRO A 67 2.00 19.06 3.52
C PRO A 67 3.39 18.43 3.67
N PHE A 68 4.34 18.83 2.83
CA PHE A 68 5.72 18.44 3.02
C PHE A 68 6.15 18.84 4.43
N PRO A 69 6.85 17.97 5.19
CA PRO A 69 7.35 18.35 6.50
C PRO A 69 8.25 19.57 6.33
N ASN A 70 8.01 20.61 7.13
CA ASN A 70 8.80 21.82 7.13
C ASN A 70 10.19 21.49 7.69
N TYR A 71 11.13 21.11 6.82
CA TYR A 71 12.54 20.89 7.16
C TYR A 71 13.35 22.20 7.19
N TRP A 72 12.69 23.36 7.12
CA TRP A 72 13.34 24.67 7.06
C TRP A 72 13.54 25.30 8.45
N SER A 73 14.81 25.24 8.89
CA SER A 73 15.57 26.31 9.58
C SER A 73 15.24 26.65 11.04
N SER A 74 15.83 25.87 11.96
CA SER A 74 16.39 26.41 13.22
C SER A 74 17.90 26.29 13.18
N GLY A 75 18.51 27.08 12.30
CA GLY A 75 19.96 27.21 12.17
C GLY A 75 20.30 28.63 11.77
N ASN A 76 19.76 29.62 12.48
CA ASN A 76 20.22 30.99 12.35
C ASN A 76 21.09 31.31 13.55
N GLY A 77 22.41 31.23 13.33
CA GLY A 77 23.36 31.89 14.19
C GLY A 77 23.28 33.40 13.96
N ASN A 78 23.16 34.14 15.06
CA ASN A 78 23.90 35.38 15.29
C ASN A 78 23.89 35.68 16.79
#